data_AF-A0A846RWQ0-F1
#
_entry.id   AF-A0A846RWQ0-F1
#
_cell.length_a   1.000
_cell.length_b   1.000
_cell.length_c   1.000
_cell.angle_alpha   90.00
_cell.angle_beta   90.00
_cell.angle_gamma   90.00
#
_symmetry.space_group_name_H-M   'P 1'
#
loop_
_entity.id
_entity.type
_entity.pdbx_description
1 polymer ?
#
loop_
_entity_poly.entity_id
_entity_poly.type
_entity_poly.pdbx_seq_one_letter_code
_entity_poly.pdbx_strand_id
1 'polypeptide(L)'
;MSETVQDSTGARVRVEHDEPNSAFVVRDDSGEVAGRAHYLTGPGSETERIMYHTEVGEEFSGRGLAKILVSHALKESSDSMRTVVPVCPLFAERLKEHGNDFLAIGGRYRWATEADLEFVKQNV
;
A
#
# COMPACT_ATOMS: atom_id res chain seq x y z
N MET A 1 -4.40 -6.60 -9.30
CA MET A 1 -3.73 -6.62 -10.63
C MET A 1 -2.20 -6.73 -10.45
N SER A 2 -1.43 -6.83 -11.55
CA SER A 2 0.04 -6.80 -11.49
C SER A 2 0.62 -5.87 -12.55
N GLU A 3 1.66 -5.12 -12.22
CA GLU A 3 2.37 -4.25 -13.17
C GLU A 3 3.89 -4.38 -13.02
N THR A 4 4.63 -4.05 -14.08
CA THR A 4 6.09 -3.99 -14.06
C THR A 4 6.55 -2.56 -14.23
N VAL A 5 7.37 -2.09 -13.31
CA VAL A 5 7.89 -0.71 -13.25
C VAL A 5 9.40 -0.72 -13.06
N GLN A 6 10.03 0.45 -13.16
CA GLN A 6 11.43 0.63 -12.81
C GLN A 6 11.53 1.26 -11.42
N ASP A 7 12.44 0.75 -10.60
CA ASP A 7 12.78 1.38 -9.33
C ASP A 7 13.78 2.54 -9.52
N SER A 8 14.15 3.22 -8.43
CA SER A 8 15.00 4.43 -8.49
C SER A 8 16.41 4.16 -9.02
N THR A 9 16.85 2.89 -9.03
CA THR A 9 18.13 2.46 -9.61
C THR A 9 18.02 2.09 -11.10
N GLY A 10 16.81 2.09 -11.66
CA GLY A 10 16.53 1.67 -13.04
C GLY A 10 16.33 0.17 -13.22
N ALA A 11 16.47 -0.64 -12.15
CA ALA A 11 16.16 -2.06 -12.22
C ALA A 11 14.65 -2.30 -12.32
N ARG A 12 14.27 -3.39 -13.00
CA ARG A 12 12.87 -3.77 -13.19
C ARG A 12 12.35 -4.46 -11.94
N VAL A 13 11.14 -4.09 -11.53
CA VAL A 13 10.43 -4.74 -10.43
C VAL A 13 8.99 -5.00 -10.82
N ARG A 14 8.43 -6.09 -10.32
CA ARG A 14 7.02 -6.43 -10.47
C ARG A 14 6.30 -6.07 -9.18
N VAL A 15 5.20 -5.35 -9.29
CA VAL A 15 4.31 -5.10 -8.14
C VAL A 15 2.96 -5.75 -8.43
N GLU A 16 2.39 -6.39 -7.42
CA GLU A 16 1.18 -7.19 -7.54
C GLU A 16 0.35 -7.13 -6.25
N HIS A 17 -0.95 -7.35 -6.39
CA HIS A 17 -1.85 -7.50 -5.26
C HIS A 17 -1.98 -8.98 -4.87
N ASP A 18 -1.48 -9.31 -3.68
CA ASP A 18 -1.54 -10.61 -3.03
C ASP A 18 -2.75 -10.65 -2.09
N GLU A 19 -3.95 -10.72 -2.69
CA GLU A 19 -5.24 -10.73 -2.00
C GLU A 19 -5.34 -11.76 -0.85
N PRO A 20 -4.89 -13.03 -1.01
CA PRO A 20 -4.99 -14.03 0.05
C PRO A 20 -4.22 -13.65 1.32
N ASN A 21 -3.15 -12.88 1.19
CA ASN A 21 -2.32 -12.44 2.31
C ASN A 21 -2.61 -10.99 2.73
N SER A 22 -3.64 -10.37 2.17
CA SER A 22 -4.00 -8.97 2.40
C SER A 22 -2.79 -8.03 2.26
N ALA A 23 -2.02 -8.20 1.18
CA ALA A 23 -0.81 -7.42 0.96
C ALA A 23 -0.62 -7.04 -0.50
N PHE A 24 0.06 -5.92 -0.74
CA PHE A 24 0.69 -5.63 -2.03
C PHE A 24 2.15 -6.02 -1.94
N VAL A 25 2.67 -6.66 -2.97
CA VAL A 25 4.01 -7.24 -2.96
C VAL A 25 4.80 -6.65 -4.11
N VAL A 26 6.05 -6.27 -3.86
CA VAL A 26 7.02 -5.93 -4.89
C VAL A 26 8.09 -7.00 -4.94
N ARG A 27 8.37 -7.48 -6.15
CA ARG A 27 9.37 -8.49 -6.46
C ARG A 27 10.44 -7.91 -7.36
N ASP A 28 11.69 -8.30 -7.15
CA ASP A 28 12.77 -7.95 -8.07
C ASP A 28 12.66 -8.73 -9.40
N ASP A 29 13.60 -8.50 -10.33
CA ASP A 29 13.64 -9.17 -11.64
C ASP A 29 13.84 -10.69 -11.50
N SER A 30 14.54 -11.13 -10.45
CA SER A 30 14.75 -12.54 -10.09
C SER A 30 13.50 -13.22 -9.51
N GLY A 31 12.49 -12.42 -9.12
CA GLY A 31 11.23 -12.88 -8.53
C GLY A 31 11.23 -12.93 -7.00
N GLU A 32 12.32 -12.51 -6.36
CA GLU A 32 12.44 -12.46 -4.90
C GLU A 32 11.55 -11.34 -4.34
N VAL A 33 10.91 -11.59 -3.20
CA VAL A 33 10.05 -10.57 -2.56
C VAL A 33 10.96 -9.51 -1.94
N ALA A 34 10.92 -8.32 -2.53
CA ALA A 34 11.72 -7.18 -2.07
C ALA A 34 11.00 -6.34 -1.02
N GLY A 35 9.66 -6.39 -0.97
CA GLY A 35 8.88 -5.67 0.03
C GLY A 35 7.38 -5.93 -0.04
N ARG A 36 6.68 -5.50 1.01
CA ARG A 36 5.24 -5.67 1.18
C ARG A 36 4.58 -4.42 1.77
N ALA A 37 3.35 -4.14 1.34
CA ALA A 37 2.44 -3.21 2.00
C ALA A 37 1.20 -3.97 2.45
N HIS A 38 1.08 -4.16 3.76
CA HIS A 38 0.01 -4.93 4.38
C HIS A 38 -1.22 -4.07 4.68
N TYR A 39 -2.38 -4.68 4.55
CA TYR A 39 -3.65 -4.06 4.93
C TYR A 39 -4.55 -5.03 5.69
N LEU A 40 -5.49 -4.46 6.44
CA LEU A 40 -6.64 -5.19 6.98
C LEU A 40 -7.92 -4.67 6.34
N THR A 41 -8.90 -5.53 6.16
CA THR A 41 -10.26 -5.11 5.84
C THR A 41 -10.90 -4.51 7.09
N GLY A 42 -11.44 -3.29 6.99
CA GLY A 42 -11.93 -2.54 8.16
C GLY A 42 -13.12 -3.20 8.86
N PRO A 43 -13.29 -3.00 10.19
CA PRO A 43 -14.35 -3.64 10.97
C PRO A 43 -15.76 -3.10 10.64
N GLY A 44 -15.86 -1.89 10.12
CA GLY A 44 -17.13 -1.21 9.83
C GLY A 44 -17.60 -1.34 8.37
N SER A 45 -16.69 -1.65 7.44
CA SER A 45 -17.05 -1.87 6.04
C SER A 45 -15.99 -2.71 5.34
N GLU A 46 -16.43 -3.75 4.64
CA GLU A 46 -15.56 -4.57 3.79
C GLU A 46 -14.91 -3.76 2.67
N THR A 47 -15.45 -2.57 2.37
CA THR A 47 -14.89 -1.65 1.37
C THR A 47 -13.67 -0.89 1.86
N GLU A 48 -13.25 -1.02 3.12
CA GLU A 48 -12.09 -0.31 3.65
C GLU A 48 -10.82 -1.16 3.62
N ARG A 49 -9.69 -0.52 3.30
CA ARG A 49 -8.34 -1.08 3.42
C ARG A 49 -7.54 -0.24 4.42
N ILE A 50 -7.33 -0.79 5.61
CA ILE A 50 -6.50 -0.19 6.65
C ILE A 50 -5.05 -0.54 6.35
N MET A 51 -4.33 0.37 5.70
CA MET A 51 -2.91 0.21 5.37
C MET A 51 -2.10 0.42 6.65
N TYR A 52 -1.64 -0.66 7.30
CA TYR A 52 -1.07 -0.58 8.64
C TYR A 52 0.44 -0.75 8.68
N HIS A 53 1.02 -1.50 7.73
CA HIS A 53 2.44 -1.73 7.69
C HIS A 53 2.97 -1.74 6.27
N THR A 54 4.18 -1.24 6.09
CA THR A 54 4.91 -1.32 4.82
C THR A 54 6.37 -1.55 5.15
N GLU A 55 6.93 -2.58 4.53
CA GLU A 55 8.29 -3.04 4.75
C GLU A 55 8.98 -3.31 3.42
N VAL A 56 10.28 -3.09 3.40
CA VAL A 56 11.15 -3.39 2.27
C VAL A 56 12.41 -4.01 2.88
N GLY A 57 12.88 -5.12 2.32
CA GLY A 57 14.08 -5.79 2.80
C GLY A 57 15.28 -4.85 2.78
N GLU A 58 16.16 -4.96 3.78
CA GLU A 58 17.30 -4.04 3.94
C GLU A 58 18.23 -4.05 2.72
N GLU A 59 18.41 -5.21 2.09
CA GLU A 59 19.18 -5.37 0.84
C GLU A 59 18.58 -4.63 -0.36
N PHE A 60 17.30 -4.25 -0.28
CA PHE A 60 16.56 -3.51 -1.30
C PHE A 60 16.33 -2.04 -0.90
N SER A 61 16.85 -1.62 0.25
CA SER A 61 16.71 -0.25 0.74
C SER A 61 17.34 0.77 -0.22
N GLY A 62 16.82 1.99 -0.22
CA GLY A 62 17.29 3.06 -1.11
C GLY A 62 16.84 2.94 -2.58
N ARG A 63 16.17 1.85 -2.97
CA ARG A 63 15.66 1.65 -4.34
C ARG A 63 14.31 2.34 -4.61
N GLY A 64 13.69 2.94 -3.60
CA GLY A 64 12.39 3.60 -3.72
C GLY A 64 11.18 2.64 -3.79
N LEU A 65 11.37 1.37 -3.45
CA LEU A 65 10.32 0.34 -3.53
C LEU A 65 9.11 0.61 -2.63
N ALA A 66 9.32 1.24 -1.46
CA ALA A 66 8.22 1.64 -0.59
C ALA A 66 7.27 2.63 -1.29
N LYS A 67 7.80 3.58 -2.07
CA LYS A 67 6.98 4.54 -2.83
C LYS A 67 6.21 3.86 -3.96
N ILE A 68 6.81 2.85 -4.59
CA ILE A 68 6.16 2.03 -5.61
C ILE A 68 4.98 1.26 -4.99
N LEU A 69 5.21 0.58 -3.86
CA LEU A 69 4.17 -0.14 -3.12
C LEU A 69 3.00 0.77 -2.74
N VAL A 70 3.29 1.94 -2.16
CA VAL A 70 2.25 2.90 -1.77
C VAL A 70 1.46 3.37 -2.99
N SER A 71 2.14 3.75 -4.07
CA SER A 71 1.48 4.27 -5.27
C SER A 71 0.59 3.21 -5.93
N HIS A 72 1.09 1.97 -6.04
CA HIS A 72 0.33 0.86 -6.59
C HIS A 72 -0.87 0.50 -5.71
N ALA A 73 -0.68 0.41 -4.39
CA ALA A 73 -1.75 0.11 -3.46
C ALA A 73 -2.88 1.16 -3.47
N LEU A 74 -2.53 2.45 -3.58
CA LEU A 74 -3.52 3.52 -3.73
C LEU A 74 -4.29 3.36 -5.04
N LYS A 75 -3.59 3.20 -6.17
CA LYS A 75 -4.20 3.01 -7.49
C LYS A 75 -5.14 1.81 -7.53
N GLU A 76 -4.70 0.65 -7.07
CA GLU A 76 -5.54 -0.57 -6.97
C GLU A 76 -6.74 -0.37 -6.04
N SER A 77 -6.58 0.41 -4.98
CA SER A 77 -7.70 0.73 -4.08
C SER A 77 -8.71 1.65 -4.73
N SER A 78 -8.28 2.60 -5.56
CA SER A 78 -9.18 3.41 -6.40
C SER A 78 -9.95 2.53 -7.39
N ASP A 79 -9.24 1.68 -8.14
CA ASP A 79 -9.84 0.80 -9.16
C ASP A 79 -10.85 -0.19 -8.55
N SER A 80 -10.52 -0.73 -7.37
CA SER A 80 -11.39 -1.61 -6.60
C SER A 80 -12.48 -0.88 -5.80
N MET A 81 -12.60 0.45 -5.94
CA MET A 81 -13.52 1.30 -5.17
C MET A 81 -13.42 1.12 -3.65
N ARG A 82 -12.23 0.81 -3.14
CA ARG A 82 -11.95 0.64 -1.71
C ARG A 82 -11.49 1.96 -1.10
N THR A 83 -11.99 2.25 0.10
CA THR A 83 -11.57 3.42 0.88
C THR A 83 -10.27 3.08 1.62
N VAL A 84 -9.24 3.90 1.42
CA VAL A 84 -7.94 3.74 2.08
C VAL A 84 -7.97 4.41 3.45
N VAL A 85 -7.50 3.70 4.48
CA VAL A 85 -7.31 4.22 5.84
C VAL A 85 -5.81 4.13 6.19
N PRO A 86 -5.09 5.26 6.22
CA PRO A 86 -3.63 5.25 6.32
C PRO A 86 -3.15 5.24 7.78
N VAL A 87 -3.02 4.05 8.37
CA VAL A 87 -2.38 3.88 9.70
C VAL A 87 -0.85 3.92 9.56
N CYS A 88 -0.32 3.33 8.49
CA CYS A 88 1.09 3.37 8.15
C CYS A 88 1.52 4.81 7.83
N PRO A 89 2.62 5.32 8.42
CA PRO A 89 3.07 6.69 8.21
C PRO A 89 3.41 6.99 6.74
N LEU A 90 3.90 6.00 5.98
CA LEU A 90 4.21 6.17 4.56
C LEU A 90 2.96 6.48 3.71
N PHE A 91 1.85 5.81 4.00
CA PHE A 91 0.57 6.11 3.35
C PHE A 91 0.01 7.45 3.81
N ALA A 92 0.12 7.74 5.11
CA ALA A 92 -0.39 8.98 5.67
C ALA A 92 0.33 10.20 5.09
N GLU A 93 1.67 10.14 4.99
CA GLU A 93 2.48 11.18 4.34
C GLU A 93 2.11 11.35 2.87
N ARG A 94 2.03 10.23 2.12
CA ARG A 94 1.65 10.27 0.69
C ARG A 94 0.29 10.91 0.47
N LEU A 95 -0.73 10.54 1.26
CA LEU A 95 -2.08 11.11 1.15
C LEU A 95 -2.16 12.54 1.68
N LYS A 96 -1.27 12.94 2.60
CA LYS A 96 -1.19 14.33 3.06
C LYS A 96 -0.64 15.23 1.95
N GLU A 97 0.38 14.77 1.23
CA GLU A 97 1.00 15.54 0.15
C GLU A 97 0.22 15.46 -1.16
N HIS A 98 -0.34 14.29 -1.49
CA HIS A 98 -0.94 14.00 -2.79
C HIS A 98 -2.39 13.49 -2.71
N GLY A 99 -3.08 13.71 -1.58
CA GLY A 99 -4.46 13.25 -1.40
C GLY A 99 -5.42 13.80 -2.45
N ASN A 100 -5.25 15.06 -2.88
CA ASN A 100 -6.12 15.65 -3.90
C ASN A 100 -5.98 14.98 -5.28
N ASP A 101 -4.76 14.56 -5.64
CA ASP A 101 -4.51 13.79 -6.87
C ASP A 101 -5.18 12.41 -6.78
N PHE A 102 -5.06 11.77 -5.62
CA PHE A 102 -5.73 10.49 -5.37
C PHE A 102 -7.25 10.59 -5.47
N LEU A 103 -7.86 11.64 -4.92
CA LEU A 103 -9.30 11.90 -5.05
C LEU A 103 -9.69 12.19 -6.51
N ALA A 104 -8.85 12.90 -7.27
CA ALA A 104 -9.13 13.26 -8.66
C ALA A 104 -9.20 12.03 -9.59
N ILE A 105 -8.48 10.95 -9.26
CA ILE A 105 -8.54 9.68 -10.00
C ILE A 105 -9.61 8.71 -9.47
N GLY A 106 -10.57 9.20 -8.66
CA GLY A 106 -11.66 8.40 -8.10
C GLY A 106 -11.33 7.68 -6.78
N GLY A 107 -10.13 7.89 -6.24
CA GLY A 107 -9.71 7.34 -4.97
C GLY A 107 -10.57 7.86 -3.81
N ARG A 108 -10.65 7.06 -2.75
CA ARG A 108 -11.35 7.44 -1.51
C ARG A 108 -10.43 7.17 -0.34
N TYR A 109 -10.32 8.13 0.58
CA TYR A 109 -9.62 7.90 1.83
C TYR A 109 -10.28 8.66 2.97
N ARG A 110 -10.05 8.16 4.18
CA ARG A 110 -10.30 8.88 5.43
C ARG A 110 -9.10 8.70 6.34
N TRP A 111 -8.90 9.64 7.26
CA TRP A 111 -7.84 9.50 8.25
C TRP A 111 -8.17 8.38 9.24
N ALA A 112 -7.12 7.70 9.71
CA ALA A 112 -7.24 6.69 10.74
C ALA A 112 -7.72 7.31 12.05
N THR A 113 -8.57 6.57 12.77
CA THR A 113 -9.08 6.89 14.09
C THR A 113 -8.43 5.99 15.14
N GLU A 114 -8.65 6.30 16.42
CA GLU A 114 -8.22 5.45 17.52
C GLU A 114 -8.77 4.02 17.40
N ALA A 115 -10.01 3.86 16.94
CA ALA A 115 -10.61 2.55 16.72
C ALA A 115 -9.88 1.74 15.63
N ASP A 116 -9.40 2.38 14.56
CA ASP A 116 -8.62 1.70 13.52
C ASP A 116 -7.26 1.23 14.07
N LEU A 117 -6.61 2.06 14.90
CA LEU A 117 -5.35 1.73 15.56
C LEU A 117 -5.51 0.55 16.53
N GLU A 118 -6.58 0.54 17.33
CA GLU A 118 -6.89 -0.58 18.23
C GLU A 118 -7.24 -1.85 17.46
N PHE A 119 -8.02 -1.73 16.38
CA PHE A 119 -8.34 -2.86 15.52
C PHE A 119 -7.08 -3.49 14.92
N VAL A 120 -6.16 -2.69 14.40
CA VAL A 120 -4.87 -3.19 13.90
C VAL A 120 -4.14 -3.95 15.00
N LYS A 121 -3.97 -3.38 16.20
CA LYS A 121 -3.26 -4.03 17.32
C LYS A 121 -3.86 -5.38 17.75
N GLN A 122 -5.13 -5.63 17.48
CA GLN A 122 -5.82 -6.87 17.84
C GLN A 122 -5.73 -7.95 16.75
N ASN A 123 -5.36 -7.58 15.52
CA ASN A 123 -5.43 -8.45 14.34
C ASN A 123 -4.06 -8.65 13.65
N VAL A 124 -2.98 -8.13 14.23
CA VAL A 124 -1.59 -8.30 13.76
C VAL A 124 -0.71 -8.74 14.93
#